data_AF-A0A9Q4AXF2-F1
#
_entry.id   AF-A0A9Q4AXF2-F1
#
_cell.length_a   1.000
_cell.length_b   1.000
_cell.length_c   1.000
_cell.angle_alpha   90.00
_cell.angle_beta   90.00
_cell.angle_gamma   90.00
#
_symmetry.space_group_name_H-M   'P 1'
#
loop_
_entity.id
_entity.type
_entity.pdbx_description
1 polymer ?
#
loop_
_entity_poly.entity_id
_entity_poly.type
_entity_poly.pdbx_seq_one_letter_code
_entity_poly.pdbx_strand_id
1 'polypeptide(L)'
;MPRMTDDRTVTISHRLLPKADLISKRDPLKKHMDTIESIDQSLMTLANNIIVGENQQGEIAETMLKETSLYQTNCDNLLEQIRHEITRAALSLDTQVDNMKTQPITLTFKSKAID
;
A
#
# COMPACT_ATOMS: atom_id res chain seq x y z
N MET A 1 53.92 -0.45 -32.91
CA MET A 1 52.64 0.24 -32.64
C MET A 1 51.67 -0.76 -32.04
N PRO A 2 50.96 -0.47 -30.93
CA PRO A 2 50.05 -1.44 -30.35
C PRO A 2 48.75 -1.50 -31.18
N ARG A 3 48.36 -2.71 -31.60
CA ARG A 3 47.08 -2.98 -32.29
C ARG A 3 45.94 -2.61 -31.32
N MET A 4 45.07 -1.66 -31.70
CA MET A 4 43.83 -1.38 -30.98
C MET A 4 42.90 -2.58 -31.17
N THR A 5 42.71 -3.38 -30.13
CA THR A 5 41.55 -4.27 -30.03
C THR A 5 40.34 -3.40 -29.71
N ASP A 6 39.50 -3.17 -30.71
CA ASP A 6 38.27 -2.39 -30.57
C ASP A 6 37.19 -3.28 -29.92
N ASP A 7 37.32 -3.47 -28.60
CA ASP A 7 36.38 -4.26 -27.82
C ASP A 7 35.05 -3.49 -27.73
N ARG A 8 33.97 -4.10 -28.22
CA ARG A 8 32.63 -3.50 -28.16
C ARG A 8 31.88 -4.02 -26.95
N THR A 9 31.28 -3.13 -26.18
CA THR A 9 30.45 -3.48 -25.02
C THR A 9 28.99 -3.12 -25.29
N VAL A 10 28.08 -3.98 -24.87
CA VAL A 10 26.63 -3.73 -24.90
C VAL A 10 26.07 -4.12 -23.53
N THR A 11 25.32 -3.22 -22.91
CA THR A 11 24.60 -3.48 -21.65
C THR A 11 23.11 -3.62 -21.93
N ILE A 12 22.52 -4.74 -21.52
CA ILE A 12 21.08 -4.99 -21.62
C ILE A 12 20.49 -5.24 -20.23
N SER A 13 19.28 -4.74 -19.98
CA SER A 13 18.54 -5.10 -18.77
C SER A 13 17.85 -6.45 -18.98
N HIS A 14 18.08 -7.39 -18.07
CA HIS A 14 17.48 -8.72 -18.12
C HIS A 14 16.73 -9.05 -16.84
N ARG A 15 15.54 -9.63 -16.98
CA ARG A 15 14.74 -10.11 -15.85
C ARG A 15 15.18 -11.51 -15.47
N LEU A 16 15.69 -11.67 -14.25
CA LEU A 16 16.21 -12.93 -13.72
C LEU A 16 15.11 -13.88 -13.23
N LEU A 17 14.02 -13.32 -12.69
CA LEU A 17 12.93 -14.09 -12.09
C LEU A 17 11.57 -13.63 -12.60
N PRO A 18 10.58 -14.54 -12.70
CA PRO A 18 9.24 -14.19 -13.14
C PRO A 18 8.59 -13.15 -12.22
N LYS A 19 7.67 -12.36 -12.80
CA LYS A 19 6.86 -11.40 -12.04
C LYS A 19 6.00 -12.18 -11.03
N ALA A 20 5.96 -11.69 -9.80
CA ALA A 20 5.04 -12.19 -8.78
C ALA A 20 4.02 -11.09 -8.52
N ASP A 21 2.78 -11.47 -8.25
CA ASP A 21 1.74 -10.52 -7.82
C ASP A 21 1.75 -10.45 -6.28
N LEU A 22 2.36 -9.38 -5.76
CA LEU A 22 2.39 -9.12 -4.33
C LEU A 22 1.25 -8.22 -3.86
N ILE A 23 0.35 -7.79 -4.75
CA ILE A 23 -0.80 -6.94 -4.40
C ILE A 23 -1.72 -7.66 -3.41
N SER A 24 -1.84 -8.98 -3.55
CA SER A 24 -2.57 -9.88 -2.62
C SER A 24 -2.13 -9.77 -1.15
N LYS A 25 -0.91 -9.25 -0.88
CA LYS A 25 -0.43 -9.04 0.50
C LYS A 25 -1.20 -7.97 1.26
N ARG A 26 -2.05 -7.19 0.59
CA ARG A 26 -2.95 -6.24 1.26
C ARG A 26 -4.16 -6.89 1.92
N ASP A 27 -4.55 -8.10 1.50
CA ASP A 27 -5.81 -8.71 1.90
C ASP A 27 -5.92 -8.94 3.42
N PRO A 28 -4.86 -9.38 4.14
CA PRO A 28 -4.89 -9.45 5.61
C PRO A 28 -5.10 -8.07 6.27
N LEU A 29 -4.48 -7.02 5.73
CA LEU A 29 -4.61 -5.66 6.26
C LEU A 29 -6.02 -5.12 6.03
N LYS A 30 -6.61 -5.40 4.87
CA LYS A 30 -8.00 -5.08 4.57
C LYS A 30 -8.95 -5.77 5.55
N LYS A 31 -8.74 -7.05 5.86
CA LYS A 31 -9.56 -7.78 6.84
C LYS A 31 -9.52 -7.14 8.23
N HIS A 32 -8.35 -6.66 8.68
CA HIS A 32 -8.24 -5.95 9.95
C HIS A 32 -8.99 -4.61 9.92
N MET A 33 -8.88 -3.86 8.83
CA MET A 33 -9.63 -2.62 8.63
C MET A 33 -11.14 -2.86 8.64
N ASP A 34 -11.64 -3.87 7.92
CA ASP A 34 -13.06 -4.24 7.91
C ASP A 34 -13.56 -4.61 9.33
N THR A 35 -12.69 -5.20 10.16
CA THR A 35 -13.00 -5.51 11.56
C THR A 35 -13.09 -4.24 12.42
N ILE A 36 -12.17 -3.28 12.22
CA ILE A 36 -12.19 -2.00 12.93
C ILE A 36 -13.46 -1.22 12.57
N GLU A 37 -13.78 -1.13 11.26
CA GLU A 37 -15.00 -0.47 10.78
C GLU A 37 -16.26 -1.07 11.42
N SER A 38 -16.34 -2.39 11.53
CA SER A 38 -17.45 -3.07 12.20
C SER A 38 -17.54 -2.76 13.70
N ILE A 39 -16.40 -2.62 14.38
CA ILE A 39 -16.35 -2.25 15.80
C ILE A 39 -16.79 -0.80 15.99
N ASP A 40 -16.30 0.12 15.15
CA ASP A 40 -16.66 1.53 15.19
C ASP A 40 -18.16 1.73 14.95
N GLN A 41 -18.74 1.07 13.95
CA GLN A 41 -20.18 1.08 13.70
C GLN A 41 -21.00 0.56 14.89
N SER A 42 -20.51 -0.50 15.55
CA SER A 42 -21.16 -1.06 16.74
C SER A 42 -21.11 -0.08 17.91
N LEU A 43 -19.96 0.58 18.13
CA LEU A 43 -19.79 1.60 19.16
C LEU A 43 -20.73 2.80 18.91
N MET A 44 -20.80 3.30 17.68
CA MET A 44 -21.68 4.42 17.33
C MET A 44 -23.15 4.06 17.52
N THR A 45 -23.53 2.82 17.17
CA THR A 45 -24.89 2.33 17.41
C THR A 45 -25.23 2.28 18.90
N LEU A 46 -24.30 1.79 19.73
CA LEU A 46 -24.49 1.76 21.19
C LEU A 46 -24.58 3.18 21.78
N ALA A 47 -23.70 4.09 21.35
CA ALA A 47 -23.73 5.49 21.79
C ALA A 47 -25.07 6.15 21.45
N ASN A 48 -25.52 6.02 20.20
CA ASN A 48 -26.80 6.58 19.77
C ASN A 48 -27.99 5.96 20.52
N ASN A 49 -27.97 4.65 20.77
CA ASN A 49 -29.02 3.98 21.53
C ASN A 49 -29.10 4.46 22.98
N ILE A 50 -27.98 4.78 23.63
CA ILE A 50 -27.98 5.34 24.99
C ILE A 50 -28.58 6.74 24.97
N ILE A 51 -28.14 7.60 24.04
CA ILE A 51 -28.58 9.00 23.99
C ILE A 51 -30.07 9.12 23.61
N VAL A 52 -30.50 8.38 22.58
CA VAL A 52 -31.88 8.44 22.05
C VAL A 52 -32.83 7.54 22.84
N GLY A 53 -32.39 6.33 23.22
CA GLY A 53 -33.23 5.34 23.88
C GLY A 53 -33.64 5.70 25.30
N GLU A 54 -32.84 6.51 26.00
CA GLU A 54 -33.20 7.07 27.31
C GLU A 54 -34.04 8.35 27.21
N ASN A 55 -34.40 8.79 25.99
CA ASN A 55 -35.14 10.05 25.76
C ASN A 55 -34.49 11.24 26.50
N GLN A 56 -33.16 11.22 26.62
CA GLN A 56 -32.42 12.28 27.29
C GLN A 56 -32.60 13.57 26.48
N GLN A 57 -33.29 14.55 27.06
CA GLN A 57 -33.48 15.87 26.46
C GLN A 57 -32.64 16.90 27.21
N GLY A 58 -32.05 17.83 26.47
CA GLY A 58 -31.26 18.93 27.00
C GLY A 58 -29.90 19.09 26.33
N GLU A 59 -29.22 20.18 26.68
CA GLU A 59 -27.93 20.61 26.10
C GLU A 59 -26.85 19.51 26.14
N ILE A 60 -26.88 18.67 27.18
CA ILE A 60 -25.93 17.55 27.34
C ILE A 60 -26.16 16.47 26.27
N ALA A 61 -27.41 16.07 26.02
CA ALA A 61 -27.73 15.06 25.02
C ALA A 61 -27.41 15.54 23.60
N GLU A 62 -27.71 16.81 23.30
CA GLU A 62 -27.35 17.45 22.03
C GLU A 62 -25.84 17.52 21.83
N THR A 63 -25.08 17.85 22.88
CA THR A 63 -23.62 17.87 22.86
C THR A 63 -23.05 16.47 22.62
N MET A 64 -23.57 15.45 23.32
CA MET A 64 -23.15 14.06 23.13
C MET A 64 -23.43 13.55 21.71
N LEU A 65 -24.58 13.88 21.12
CA LEU A 65 -24.87 13.54 19.72
C LEU A 65 -23.85 14.18 18.76
N LYS A 66 -23.55 15.47 18.98
CA LYS A 66 -22.60 16.20 18.15
C LYS A 66 -21.19 15.62 18.24
N GLU A 67 -20.70 15.33 19.45
CA GLU A 67 -19.39 14.71 19.66
C GLU A 67 -19.33 13.29 19.06
N THR A 68 -20.40 12.50 19.21
CA THR A 68 -20.49 11.15 18.61
C THR A 68 -20.41 11.22 17.09
N SER A 69 -21.14 12.15 16.46
CA SER A 69 -21.10 12.36 15.01
C SER A 69 -19.72 12.84 14.52
N LEU A 70 -19.07 13.73 15.26
CA LEU A 70 -17.72 14.19 14.96
C LEU A 70 -16.71 13.05 15.06
N TYR A 71 -16.81 12.25 16.12
CA TYR A 71 -15.98 11.06 16.32
C TYR A 71 -16.14 10.07 15.16
N GLN A 72 -17.39 9.76 14.77
CA GLN A 72 -17.68 8.88 13.64
C GLN A 72 -17.02 9.37 12.35
N THR A 73 -17.17 10.67 12.06
CA THR A 73 -16.56 11.30 10.87
C THR A 73 -15.03 11.15 10.90
N ASN A 74 -14.41 11.30 12.06
CA ASN A 74 -12.96 11.14 12.21
C ASN A 74 -12.53 9.68 11.99
N CYS A 75 -13.27 8.70 12.53
CA CYS A 75 -13.01 7.28 12.29
C CYS A 75 -13.10 6.94 10.79
N ASP A 76 -14.16 7.39 10.11
CA ASP A 76 -14.34 7.15 8.68
C ASP A 76 -13.18 7.73 7.85
N ASN A 77 -12.76 8.95 8.17
CA ASN A 77 -11.62 9.59 7.52
C ASN A 77 -10.29 8.83 7.75
N LEU A 78 -10.06 8.35 8.98
CA LEU A 78 -8.87 7.56 9.31
C LEU A 78 -8.86 6.21 8.59
N LEU A 79 -10.00 5.53 8.51
CA LEU A 79 -10.14 4.27 7.79
C LEU A 79 -9.83 4.45 6.29
N GLU A 80 -10.32 5.52 5.67
CA GLU A 80 -10.04 5.79 4.26
C GLU A 80 -8.56 6.13 4.01
N GLN A 81 -7.94 6.92 4.90
CA GLN A 81 -6.50 7.18 4.83
C GLN A 81 -5.68 5.89 4.93
N ILE A 82 -6.01 5.02 5.88
CA ILE A 82 -5.35 3.73 6.06
C ILE A 82 -5.53 2.85 4.81
N ARG A 83 -6.73 2.84 4.21
CA ARG A 83 -7.01 2.09 2.98
C ARG A 83 -6.11 2.51 1.82
N HIS A 84 -5.89 3.82 1.67
CA HIS A 84 -4.95 4.36 0.68
C HIS A 84 -3.50 3.97 0.97
N GLU A 85 -3.04 4.07 2.22
CA GLU A 85 -1.67 3.71 2.59
C GLU A 85 -1.39 2.22 2.41
N ILE A 86 -2.33 1.34 2.78
CA ILE A 86 -2.22 -0.11 2.53
C ILE A 86 -2.03 -0.38 1.04
N THR A 87 -2.83 0.27 0.19
CA THR A 87 -2.75 0.09 -1.27
C THR A 87 -1.42 0.59 -1.81
N ARG A 88 -0.96 1.77 -1.36
CA ARG A 88 0.32 2.35 -1.76
C ARG A 88 1.49 1.46 -1.32
N ALA A 89 1.47 0.94 -0.10
CA ALA A 89 2.50 0.05 0.43
C ALA A 89 2.60 -1.25 -0.37
N ALA A 90 1.46 -1.87 -0.71
CA ALA A 90 1.42 -3.09 -1.52
C ALA A 90 1.98 -2.87 -2.94
N LEU A 91 1.62 -1.76 -3.59
CA LEU A 91 2.15 -1.38 -4.92
C LEU A 91 3.65 -1.07 -4.87
N SER A 92 4.09 -0.38 -3.82
CA SER A 92 5.51 -0.07 -3.60
C SER A 92 6.32 -1.34 -3.41
N LEU A 93 5.82 -2.29 -2.62
CA LEU A 93 6.46 -3.60 -2.43
C LEU A 93 6.54 -4.38 -3.75
N ASP A 94 5.44 -4.45 -4.51
CA ASP A 94 5.39 -5.11 -5.82
C ASP A 94 6.46 -4.54 -6.76
N THR A 95 6.52 -3.21 -6.85
CA THR A 95 7.48 -2.48 -7.69
C THR A 95 8.93 -2.71 -7.24
N GLN A 96 9.20 -2.62 -5.93
CA GLN A 96 10.55 -2.83 -5.40
C GLN A 96 11.04 -4.25 -5.69
N VAL A 97 10.19 -5.26 -5.47
CA VAL A 97 10.53 -6.65 -5.78
C VAL A 97 10.70 -6.85 -7.28
N ASP A 98 9.89 -6.22 -8.12
CA ASP A 98 10.02 -6.30 -9.58
C ASP A 98 11.35 -5.70 -10.06
N ASN A 99 11.75 -4.57 -9.48
CA ASN A 99 13.04 -3.93 -9.76
C ASN A 99 14.22 -4.82 -9.35
N MET A 100 14.16 -5.46 -8.17
CA MET A 100 15.20 -6.39 -7.70
C MET A 100 15.37 -7.61 -8.61
N LYS A 101 14.31 -8.02 -9.32
CA LYS A 101 14.31 -9.14 -10.27
C LYS A 101 14.91 -8.76 -11.62
N THR A 102 15.25 -7.49 -11.85
CA THR A 102 15.85 -7.02 -13.08
C THR A 102 17.30 -6.61 -12.82
N GLN A 103 18.24 -7.17 -13.58
CA GLN A 103 19.67 -6.85 -13.47
C GLN A 103 20.28 -6.50 -14.83
N PRO A 104 21.28 -5.61 -14.87
CA PRO A 104 22.04 -5.34 -16.08
C PRO A 104 22.97 -6.52 -16.40
N ILE A 105 23.00 -6.93 -17.67
CA ILE A 105 23.96 -7.87 -18.24
C ILE A 105 24.82 -7.09 -19.22
N THR A 106 26.13 -7.10 -19.01
CA THR A 106 27.10 -6.50 -19.94
C THR A 106 27.76 -7.60 -20.76
N LEU A 107 27.62 -7.51 -22.08
CA LEU A 107 28.27 -8.39 -23.05
C LEU A 107 29.46 -7.64 -23.67
N THR A 108 30.65 -8.24 -23.61
CA THR A 108 31.87 -7.68 -24.22
C THR A 108 32.31 -8.55 -25.39
N PHE A 109 32.30 -7.97 -26.59
CA PHE A 109 32.76 -8.60 -27.83
C PHE A 109 34.23 -8.26 -28.05
N LYS A 110 35.10 -9.26 -27.88
CA LYS A 110 36.53 -9.11 -28.15
C LYS A 110 36.80 -9.26 -29.63
N SER A 111 37.40 -8.24 -30.23
CA SER A 111 37.92 -8.30 -31.59
C SER A 111 39.18 -9.16 -31.59
N LYS A 112 39.12 -10.36 -32.19
CA LYS A 112 40.33 -11.16 -32.43
C LYS A 112 40.94 -10.70 -33.75
N ALA A 113 42.17 -10.20 -33.72
CA ALA A 113 42.93 -9.97 -34.96
C ALA A 113 43.04 -11.30 -35.71
N ILE A 114 42.55 -11.33 -36.94
CA ILE A 114 42.75 -12.44 -37.87
C ILE A 114 44.16 -12.22 -38.44
N ASP A 115 45.08 -13.14 -38.16
CA ASP A 115 46.43 -13.15 -38.74
C ASP A 115 46.41 -13.66 -40.20
#